data_AF-Q4FKH2-F1
#
_entry.id   AF-Q4FKH2-F1
#
_cell.length_a   1.000
_cell.length_b   1.000
_cell.length_c   1.000
_cell.angle_alpha   90.00
_cell.angle_beta   90.00
_cell.angle_gamma   90.00
#
_symmetry.space_group_name_H-M   'P 1'
#
loop_
_entity.id
_entity.type
_entity.pdbx_description
1 polymer ?
#
loop_
_entity_poly.entity_id
_entity_poly.type
_entity_poly.pdbx_seq_one_letter_code
_entity_poly.pdbx_strand_id
1 'polypeptide(L)'
;MYVVSILKVKELQISIDTLECVYMTLIMFPRYVIPCLLGLILCGDVTEGNIPPHQCDFGKLMKNMSVREPPVPKGDLVHAIVTSSTAGWEPIRFQVFKLDINDPKKFCERIGETRSDFRGNEHLCKSDSVLTKEKKTLLDAVIPDALKMHTDRLMVQPLQSPIKVHQEQTFCKNFNIPKDHYTTGVSGADMVLYGAAGPMGSPAAWAGPCSRVSGQRPTVGVFNIGPEVLTSHDSSMRVTAHEIAHALGFGFKIMEERNLVEQRSNIRGKGPVWVVKSQTVVKKAQEFYGCDRITGVELEDEGGEGTINSHWERRIAMEEMMTGIKGSDGGRYSVLTMALFEDMGFYKARWGNEEDMHFGKGRGCEFLEKRCVEDGKSNFPDVFCTPETAKGNNICTSDRGGLGSCAIYLYTPALPAYYRYFGDERKGGPKELLDYCPYIRLFSNGGCTNGDADVMKGSRIGPKSRCVKGTGLQIKRGNLIYIVDDICVEVNCEPDTLQVRFVDDEKWYDCPEGSNVTSTVTFYKGSILCPKKSELCASKVMKQVTTISPVTASGASVGDSAGTRAGDYPDASPVASPGPLGEPSAVPIAGSSTVSSPVTEDGTGASSRVAYSSYLMWNLLLFVSCFPLL
;
A
#
# COMPACT_ATOMS: atom_id res chain seq x y z
N MET A 1 49.90 -54.23 24.59
CA MET A 1 50.36 -54.01 25.98
C MET A 1 49.14 -53.77 26.85
N TYR A 2 48.94 -54.69 27.81
CA TYR A 2 48.14 -54.61 29.05
C TYR A 2 48.30 -53.21 29.73
N VAL A 3 47.41 -52.61 30.54
CA VAL A 3 46.28 -53.06 31.37
C VAL A 3 45.48 -51.86 31.91
N VAL A 4 44.21 -52.14 32.25
CA VAL A 4 43.17 -51.34 32.96
C VAL A 4 43.42 -51.26 34.48
N SER A 5 43.01 -50.19 35.17
CA SER A 5 42.51 -50.19 36.58
C SER A 5 41.96 -48.79 36.94
N ILE A 6 40.66 -48.55 37.18
CA ILE A 6 39.74 -48.95 38.29
C ILE A 6 39.88 -48.08 39.57
N LEU A 7 38.84 -47.25 39.78
CA LEU A 7 38.09 -46.89 41.00
C LEU A 7 38.80 -46.66 42.36
N LYS A 8 38.48 -45.54 43.02
CA LYS A 8 37.62 -45.57 44.24
C LYS A 8 37.16 -44.18 44.73
N VAL A 9 35.88 -44.14 45.06
CA VAL A 9 35.12 -43.12 45.80
C VAL A 9 35.50 -43.14 47.29
N LYS A 10 35.47 -41.98 47.98
CA LYS A 10 35.15 -41.86 49.41
C LYS A 10 34.49 -40.51 49.71
N GLU A 11 33.30 -40.58 50.30
CA GLU A 11 32.49 -39.51 50.90
C GLU A 11 32.97 -39.12 52.33
N LEU A 12 32.22 -38.18 52.93
CA LEU A 12 32.16 -37.71 54.34
C LEU A 12 33.12 -36.56 54.70
N GLN A 13 32.77 -35.50 55.44
CA GLN A 13 31.62 -35.15 56.30
C GLN A 13 31.64 -33.62 56.55
N ILE A 14 30.47 -33.01 56.77
CA ILE A 14 30.26 -31.63 57.26
C ILE A 14 30.63 -31.51 58.75
N SER A 15 31.16 -30.35 59.19
CA SER A 15 30.89 -29.79 60.52
C SER A 15 31.01 -28.26 60.53
N ILE A 16 29.98 -27.63 61.08
CA ILE A 16 29.82 -26.21 61.43
C ILE A 16 30.37 -26.01 62.85
N ASP A 17 30.99 -24.87 63.17
CA ASP A 17 30.74 -24.07 64.40
C ASP A 17 31.78 -22.95 64.66
N THR A 18 31.27 -21.71 64.76
CA THR A 18 31.55 -20.62 65.76
C THR A 18 33.00 -20.11 65.98
N LEU A 19 33.34 -18.86 66.31
CA LEU A 19 32.68 -17.58 66.68
C LEU A 19 33.78 -16.48 66.74
N GLU A 20 33.40 -15.20 66.61
CA GLU A 20 34.05 -13.97 67.16
C GLU A 20 35.43 -13.50 66.61
N CYS A 21 35.76 -12.21 66.44
CA CYS A 21 35.21 -10.95 66.95
C CYS A 21 35.79 -9.74 66.16
N VAL A 22 35.26 -8.54 66.47
CA VAL A 22 35.88 -7.19 66.37
C VAL A 22 35.26 -6.18 65.37
N TYR A 23 34.28 -5.43 65.91
CA TYR A 23 34.09 -3.96 65.91
C TYR A 23 33.90 -3.13 64.62
N MET A 24 32.66 -2.67 64.47
CA MET A 24 32.21 -1.28 64.22
C MET A 24 33.22 -0.23 63.73
N THR A 25 32.92 0.44 62.61
CA THR A 25 32.57 1.89 62.55
C THR A 25 31.77 2.20 61.29
N LEU A 26 30.61 2.85 61.46
CA LEU A 26 29.74 3.44 60.45
C LEU A 26 30.34 4.72 59.85
N ILE A 27 30.38 4.86 58.52
CA ILE A 27 30.17 6.14 57.80
C ILE A 27 29.30 5.86 56.55
N MET A 28 28.37 6.77 56.29
CA MET A 28 27.18 6.67 55.45
C MET A 28 27.40 6.66 53.92
N PHE A 29 26.65 5.77 53.23
CA PHE A 29 25.93 5.84 51.92
C PHE A 29 26.57 6.52 50.66
N PRO A 30 26.14 6.23 49.40
CA PRO A 30 24.97 5.41 48.99
C PRO A 30 25.18 4.40 47.83
N ARG A 31 24.29 3.38 47.82
CA ARG A 31 23.56 2.81 46.67
C ARG A 31 24.27 2.84 45.30
N TYR A 32 24.94 1.77 44.86
CA TYR A 32 25.06 1.41 43.42
C TYR A 32 25.79 0.05 43.25
N VAL A 33 25.33 -1.03 43.88
CA VAL A 33 25.87 -2.38 43.56
C VAL A 33 24.77 -3.44 43.64
N ILE A 34 23.61 -3.17 43.08
CA ILE A 34 22.64 -4.20 42.65
C ILE A 34 21.94 -3.66 41.39
N PRO A 35 22.69 -3.54 40.28
CA PRO A 35 22.23 -4.19 39.04
C PRO A 35 23.44 -4.57 38.16
N CYS A 36 24.11 -5.69 38.46
CA CYS A 36 25.13 -6.25 37.54
C CYS A 36 24.97 -7.75 37.32
N LEU A 37 23.92 -8.38 37.85
CA LEU A 37 23.67 -9.82 37.68
C LEU A 37 22.30 -10.17 37.07
N LEU A 38 21.52 -9.17 36.63
CA LEU A 38 20.29 -9.36 35.85
C LEU A 38 20.45 -8.98 34.35
N GLY A 39 21.65 -8.60 33.93
CA GLY A 39 21.94 -8.12 32.56
C GLY A 39 22.50 -9.16 31.58
N LEU A 40 22.58 -10.45 31.95
CA LEU A 40 23.25 -11.48 31.14
C LEU A 40 22.37 -12.70 30.78
N ILE A 41 21.06 -12.64 30.98
CA ILE A 41 20.11 -13.71 30.58
C ILE A 41 18.97 -13.17 29.68
N LEU A 42 19.20 -12.05 28.97
CA LEU A 42 18.27 -11.54 27.94
C LEU A 42 18.99 -11.31 26.60
N CYS A 43 19.76 -12.30 26.17
CA CYS A 43 20.26 -12.40 24.80
C CYS A 43 19.98 -13.82 24.30
N GLY A 44 18.70 -14.12 24.13
CA GLY A 44 18.17 -15.29 23.46
C GLY A 44 16.84 -14.90 22.86
N ASP A 45 16.76 -14.97 21.54
CA ASP A 45 15.58 -14.72 20.69
C ASP A 45 15.04 -13.29 20.68
N VAL A 46 15.73 -12.44 19.90
CA VAL A 46 15.06 -11.36 19.16
C VAL A 46 14.12 -12.05 18.17
N THR A 47 12.89 -12.30 18.58
CA THR A 47 11.81 -12.57 17.64
C THR A 47 11.72 -11.35 16.73
N GLU A 48 11.82 -11.58 15.43
CA GLU A 48 11.59 -10.57 14.39
C GLU A 48 10.23 -9.92 14.63
N GLY A 49 10.24 -8.77 15.31
CA GLY A 49 9.09 -7.90 15.49
C GLY A 49 8.73 -7.28 14.16
N ASN A 50 8.07 -8.06 13.32
CA ASN A 50 7.54 -7.64 12.04
C ASN A 50 6.31 -6.77 12.30
N ILE A 51 6.32 -5.51 11.85
CA ILE A 51 5.08 -4.82 11.51
C ILE A 51 4.71 -5.35 10.12
N PRO A 52 3.60 -6.08 9.96
CA PRO A 52 3.17 -6.55 8.65
C PRO A 52 2.97 -5.34 7.72
N PRO A 53 3.45 -5.40 6.47
CA PRO A 53 3.09 -4.38 5.49
C PRO A 53 1.57 -4.36 5.28
N HIS A 54 1.03 -3.21 4.86
CA HIS A 54 -0.38 -3.08 4.53
C HIS A 54 -0.82 -4.17 3.55
N GLN A 55 -1.90 -4.87 3.88
CA GLN A 55 -2.57 -5.81 2.96
C GLN A 55 -3.92 -5.22 2.53
N CYS A 56 -4.09 -5.04 1.22
CA CYS A 56 -5.39 -4.66 0.68
C CYS A 56 -6.35 -5.84 0.69
N ASP A 57 -7.57 -5.57 1.12
CA ASP A 57 -8.59 -6.58 1.40
C ASP A 57 -9.82 -6.43 0.45
N PHE A 58 -9.69 -5.66 -0.64
CA PHE A 58 -10.74 -5.35 -1.61
C PHE A 58 -11.36 -6.58 -2.28
N GLY A 59 -10.56 -7.53 -2.76
CA GLY A 59 -11.10 -8.66 -3.54
C GLY A 59 -12.08 -9.54 -2.75
N LYS A 60 -11.96 -9.62 -1.42
CA LYS A 60 -12.93 -10.31 -0.53
C LYS A 60 -14.32 -9.66 -0.59
N LEU A 61 -14.39 -8.37 -0.91
CA LEU A 61 -15.63 -7.59 -1.02
C LEU A 61 -16.46 -7.98 -2.24
N MET A 62 -15.80 -8.29 -3.36
CA MET A 62 -16.44 -8.41 -4.68
C MET A 62 -17.18 -9.73 -4.90
N LYS A 63 -16.99 -10.73 -4.02
CA LYS A 63 -17.58 -12.07 -4.09
C LYS A 63 -19.11 -12.10 -3.87
N ASN A 64 -19.67 -11.09 -3.20
CA ASN A 64 -21.10 -11.02 -2.87
C ASN A 64 -21.91 -10.13 -3.83
N MET A 65 -21.36 -9.78 -5.00
CA MET A 65 -21.92 -8.74 -5.86
C MET A 65 -22.61 -9.30 -7.11
N SER A 66 -23.91 -9.56 -7.01
CA SER A 66 -24.83 -9.56 -8.17
C SER A 66 -25.35 -8.14 -8.37
N VAL A 67 -24.94 -7.48 -9.45
CA VAL A 67 -25.48 -6.17 -9.84
C VAL A 67 -26.55 -6.44 -10.87
N ARG A 68 -27.80 -6.07 -10.56
CA ARG A 68 -28.94 -6.21 -11.46
C ARG A 68 -28.96 -5.03 -12.42
N GLU A 69 -28.97 -5.31 -13.72
CA GLU A 69 -29.00 -4.33 -14.81
C GLU A 69 -30.37 -3.63 -14.91
N PRO A 70 -30.42 -2.29 -15.05
CA PRO A 70 -31.56 -1.61 -15.64
C PRO A 70 -31.41 -1.53 -17.18
N PRO A 71 -32.54 -1.49 -17.94
CA PRO A 71 -32.52 -1.55 -19.40
C PRO A 71 -31.97 -0.27 -20.04
N VAL A 72 -31.14 -0.45 -21.07
CA VAL A 72 -30.50 0.61 -21.87
C VAL A 72 -31.39 1.01 -23.05
N PRO A 73 -31.73 2.31 -23.24
CA PRO A 73 -32.31 2.79 -24.48
C PRO A 73 -31.23 2.94 -25.57
N LYS A 74 -31.52 2.46 -26.78
CA LYS A 74 -30.70 2.70 -27.98
C LYS A 74 -31.06 4.05 -28.59
N GLY A 75 -30.05 4.85 -28.95
CA GLY A 75 -30.21 6.12 -29.67
C GLY A 75 -28.92 6.54 -30.38
N ASP A 76 -29.09 7.13 -31.57
CA ASP A 76 -28.14 7.17 -32.68
C ASP A 76 -26.97 8.16 -32.59
N LEU A 77 -25.95 7.83 -33.38
CA LEU A 77 -24.67 8.53 -33.59
C LEU A 77 -24.84 9.72 -34.56
N VAL A 78 -24.37 10.91 -34.18
CA VAL A 78 -24.10 12.01 -35.13
C VAL A 78 -22.73 12.61 -34.85
N HIS A 79 -21.90 12.64 -35.90
CA HIS A 79 -20.55 13.20 -35.89
C HIS A 79 -20.54 14.73 -35.85
N ALA A 80 -19.62 15.29 -35.05
CA ALA A 80 -19.02 16.60 -35.30
C ALA A 80 -17.53 16.53 -34.95
N ILE A 81 -16.68 16.87 -35.92
CA ILE A 81 -15.23 17.03 -35.78
C ILE A 81 -14.96 18.54 -35.82
N VAL A 82 -14.26 19.10 -34.83
CA VAL A 82 -13.04 19.95 -34.95
C VAL A 82 -12.42 20.16 -33.54
N THR A 83 -11.21 19.61 -33.39
CA THR A 83 -10.10 19.85 -32.44
C THR A 83 -10.32 20.51 -31.07
N SER A 84 -10.36 19.69 -30.01
CA SER A 84 -9.53 19.87 -28.80
C SER A 84 -9.56 18.55 -28.03
N SER A 85 -8.42 17.89 -27.88
CA SER A 85 -8.32 16.57 -27.26
C SER A 85 -8.70 16.56 -25.76
N THR A 86 -9.11 17.69 -25.17
CA THR A 86 -9.54 17.83 -23.77
C THR A 86 -10.90 18.50 -23.59
N ALA A 87 -11.65 18.77 -24.67
CA ALA A 87 -12.95 19.41 -24.54
C ALA A 87 -13.89 18.59 -23.63
N GLY A 88 -14.39 19.20 -22.56
CA GLY A 88 -15.32 18.58 -21.60
C GLY A 88 -14.68 17.65 -20.56
N TRP A 89 -13.35 17.54 -20.49
CA TRP A 89 -12.65 16.79 -19.44
C TRP A 89 -12.10 17.75 -18.39
N GLU A 90 -12.45 17.52 -17.12
CA GLU A 90 -12.02 18.33 -15.98
C GLU A 90 -11.45 17.45 -14.87
N PRO A 91 -10.62 17.99 -13.95
CA PRO A 91 -10.16 17.23 -12.78
C PRO A 91 -11.35 16.65 -11.99
N ILE A 92 -11.25 15.38 -11.62
CA ILE A 92 -12.33 14.69 -10.88
C ILE A 92 -12.66 15.39 -9.56
N ARG A 93 -13.95 15.64 -9.33
CA ARG A 93 -14.46 16.28 -8.10
C ARG A 93 -14.98 15.22 -7.13
N PHE A 94 -14.40 15.20 -5.93
CA PHE A 94 -14.81 14.31 -4.85
C PHE A 94 -15.66 15.05 -3.82
N GLN A 95 -16.66 14.35 -3.27
CA GLN A 95 -17.24 14.71 -1.98
C GLN A 95 -17.13 13.55 -1.01
N VAL A 96 -16.58 13.83 0.18
CA VAL A 96 -16.32 12.82 1.21
C VAL A 96 -17.14 13.10 2.45
N PHE A 97 -17.89 12.10 2.91
CA PHE A 97 -18.69 12.15 4.12
C PHE A 97 -18.03 11.31 5.21
N LYS A 98 -17.68 11.95 6.33
CA LYS A 98 -16.91 11.37 7.44
C LYS A 98 -17.79 11.03 8.66
N LEU A 99 -19.07 10.69 8.45
CA LEU A 99 -20.01 10.46 9.55
C LEU A 99 -19.56 9.31 10.44
N ASP A 100 -19.12 8.19 9.85
CA ASP A 100 -18.65 7.02 10.60
C ASP A 100 -17.29 7.25 11.28
N ILE A 101 -16.39 8.07 10.71
CA ILE A 101 -15.13 8.49 11.37
C ILE A 101 -15.40 9.37 12.63
N ASN A 102 -16.56 10.01 12.68
CA ASN A 102 -16.95 10.91 13.76
C ASN A 102 -17.93 10.30 14.76
N ASP A 103 -18.37 9.06 14.56
CA ASP A 103 -19.27 8.35 15.46
C ASP A 103 -18.46 7.42 16.39
N PRO A 104 -18.40 7.69 17.72
CA PRO A 104 -17.69 6.84 18.68
C PRO A 104 -18.15 5.38 18.74
N LYS A 105 -19.35 5.08 18.20
CA LYS A 105 -19.88 3.71 18.10
C LYS A 105 -19.35 2.95 16.90
N LYS A 106 -18.64 3.61 15.99
CA LYS A 106 -18.21 3.09 14.68
C LYS A 106 -16.71 2.82 14.59
N PHE A 107 -15.92 3.35 15.53
CA PHE A 107 -14.49 3.08 15.64
C PHE A 107 -14.13 2.69 17.09
N CYS A 108 -12.92 2.16 17.29
CA CYS A 108 -12.42 1.79 18.62
C CYS A 108 -11.96 3.03 19.39
N GLU A 109 -12.63 3.35 20.49
CA GLU A 109 -12.18 4.40 21.41
C GLU A 109 -11.21 3.85 22.46
N ARG A 110 -11.39 2.59 22.84
CA ARG A 110 -10.55 1.93 23.87
C ARG A 110 -10.32 0.45 23.57
N ILE A 111 -9.26 -0.08 24.16
CA ILE A 111 -8.90 -1.50 24.08
C ILE A 111 -10.02 -2.33 24.73
N GLY A 112 -10.33 -3.48 24.13
CA GLY A 112 -11.33 -4.43 24.63
C GLY A 112 -12.75 -4.19 24.14
N GLU A 113 -13.01 -3.08 23.44
CA GLU A 113 -14.26 -2.90 22.70
C GLU A 113 -14.35 -3.85 21.51
N THR A 114 -15.57 -4.04 21.00
CA THR A 114 -15.80 -4.69 19.72
C THR A 114 -16.43 -3.68 18.77
N ARG A 115 -15.92 -3.63 17.54
CA ARG A 115 -16.42 -2.76 16.46
C ARG A 115 -16.38 -3.47 15.12
N SER A 116 -17.27 -3.04 14.22
CA SER A 116 -17.40 -3.60 12.88
C SER A 116 -16.22 -3.21 11.98
N ASP A 117 -15.82 -4.11 11.08
CA ASP A 117 -14.96 -3.78 9.93
C ASP A 117 -15.72 -3.21 8.73
N PHE A 118 -17.03 -2.95 8.90
CA PHE A 118 -17.95 -2.50 7.85
C PHE A 118 -18.17 -3.49 6.71
N ARG A 119 -17.71 -4.75 6.85
CA ARG A 119 -17.94 -5.86 5.90
C ARG A 119 -18.79 -6.97 6.50
N GLY A 120 -19.37 -6.75 7.67
CA GLY A 120 -20.19 -7.72 8.38
C GLY A 120 -19.42 -8.57 9.39
N ASN A 121 -18.14 -8.28 9.63
CA ASN A 121 -17.37 -8.87 10.71
C ASN A 121 -17.20 -7.87 11.86
N GLU A 122 -16.93 -8.41 13.04
CA GLU A 122 -16.66 -7.67 14.26
C GLU A 122 -15.25 -8.02 14.75
N HIS A 123 -14.49 -7.01 15.18
CA HIS A 123 -13.12 -7.19 15.66
C HIS A 123 -12.97 -6.66 17.08
N LEU A 124 -12.20 -7.38 17.88
CA LEU A 124 -11.76 -6.94 19.21
C LEU A 124 -10.71 -5.84 19.04
N CYS A 125 -10.99 -4.66 19.59
CA CYS A 125 -10.12 -3.51 19.59
C CYS A 125 -8.85 -3.79 20.42
N LYS A 126 -7.72 -3.87 19.74
CA LYS A 126 -6.37 -3.91 20.34
C LYS A 126 -5.77 -2.50 20.38
N SER A 127 -4.54 -2.38 20.91
CA SER A 127 -3.86 -1.07 21.04
C SER A 127 -3.65 -0.36 19.70
N ASP A 128 -3.32 -1.11 18.66
CA ASP A 128 -3.18 -0.63 17.29
C ASP A 128 -4.51 -0.28 16.62
N SER A 129 -5.61 -0.95 16.99
CA SER A 129 -6.96 -0.66 16.51
C SER A 129 -7.57 0.62 17.07
N VAL A 130 -7.07 1.18 18.18
CA VAL A 130 -7.65 2.40 18.77
C VAL A 130 -7.40 3.60 17.86
N LEU A 131 -8.46 4.32 17.50
CA LEU A 131 -8.37 5.57 16.75
C LEU A 131 -8.07 6.72 17.71
N THR A 132 -6.79 6.87 18.06
CA THR A 132 -6.33 7.95 18.95
C THR A 132 -6.54 9.33 18.31
N LYS A 133 -6.40 10.39 19.12
CA LYS A 133 -6.48 11.77 18.63
C LYS A 133 -5.44 12.06 17.55
N GLU A 134 -4.23 11.52 17.71
CA GLU A 134 -3.12 11.66 16.77
C GLU A 134 -3.45 10.96 15.46
N LYS A 135 -3.96 9.72 15.50
CA LYS A 135 -4.40 8.98 14.32
C LYS A 135 -5.58 9.65 13.61
N LYS A 136 -6.51 10.23 14.36
CA LYS A 136 -7.63 10.99 13.79
C LYS A 136 -7.14 12.26 13.10
N THR A 137 -6.22 12.99 13.71
CA THR A 137 -5.57 14.18 13.11
C THR A 137 -4.81 13.79 11.83
N LEU A 138 -4.10 12.67 11.86
CA LEU A 138 -3.43 12.11 10.69
C LEU A 138 -4.43 11.77 9.59
N LEU A 139 -5.54 11.09 9.92
CA LEU A 139 -6.58 10.73 8.97
C LEU A 139 -7.23 11.97 8.32
N ASP A 140 -7.42 13.05 9.08
CA ASP A 140 -7.96 14.31 8.57
C ASP A 140 -7.03 15.00 7.57
N ALA A 141 -5.72 14.84 7.71
CA ALA A 141 -4.72 15.33 6.76
C ALA A 141 -4.58 14.41 5.52
N VAL A 142 -4.51 13.08 5.72
CA VAL A 142 -4.21 12.15 4.62
C VAL A 142 -5.36 11.95 3.64
N ILE A 143 -6.62 12.08 4.07
CA ILE A 143 -7.77 11.90 3.16
C ILE A 143 -7.75 12.95 2.04
N PRO A 144 -7.69 14.27 2.30
CA PRO A 144 -7.53 15.28 1.26
C PRO A 144 -6.35 15.05 0.32
N ASP A 145 -5.19 14.67 0.87
CA ASP A 145 -3.98 14.48 0.07
C ASP A 145 -4.06 13.23 -0.81
N ALA A 146 -4.67 12.15 -0.31
CA ALA A 146 -4.97 10.96 -1.11
C ALA A 146 -5.94 11.28 -2.26
N LEU A 147 -7.01 12.04 -2.01
CA LEU A 147 -7.92 12.50 -3.06
C LEU A 147 -7.17 13.36 -4.10
N LYS A 148 -6.29 14.24 -3.63
CA LYS A 148 -5.45 15.07 -4.50
C LYS A 148 -4.55 14.22 -5.39
N MET A 149 -4.01 13.10 -4.91
CA MET A 149 -3.24 12.17 -5.76
C MET A 149 -4.04 11.71 -6.99
N HIS A 150 -5.35 11.45 -6.83
CA HIS A 150 -6.24 11.12 -7.95
C HIS A 150 -6.60 12.36 -8.78
N THR A 151 -7.00 13.48 -8.18
CA THR A 151 -7.40 14.70 -8.91
C THR A 151 -6.26 15.30 -9.74
N ASP A 152 -5.01 15.16 -9.29
CA ASP A 152 -3.83 15.59 -10.05
C ASP A 152 -3.61 14.73 -11.30
N ARG A 153 -4.07 13.47 -11.31
CA ARG A 153 -3.75 12.45 -12.33
C ARG A 153 -4.94 12.04 -13.19
N LEU A 154 -6.16 12.21 -12.72
CA LEU A 154 -7.38 11.75 -13.39
C LEU A 154 -8.30 12.93 -13.71
N MET A 155 -8.69 13.02 -14.97
CA MET A 155 -9.80 13.85 -15.42
C MET A 155 -11.02 12.97 -15.66
N VAL A 156 -12.20 13.59 -15.61
CA VAL A 156 -13.50 12.98 -15.87
C VAL A 156 -14.34 13.93 -16.71
N GLN A 157 -15.34 13.40 -17.42
CA GLN A 157 -16.44 14.22 -17.92
C GLN A 157 -17.40 14.54 -16.77
N PRO A 158 -17.54 15.81 -16.35
CA PRO A 158 -18.26 16.17 -15.14
C PRO A 158 -19.74 15.78 -15.20
N LEU A 159 -20.25 15.21 -14.11
CA LEU A 159 -21.69 15.01 -13.95
C LEU A 159 -22.37 16.35 -13.74
N GLN A 160 -23.46 16.55 -14.50
CA GLN A 160 -24.30 17.74 -14.43
C GLN A 160 -25.45 17.56 -13.42
N SER A 161 -25.93 16.33 -13.28
CA SER A 161 -27.00 15.98 -12.34
C SER A 161 -26.45 15.55 -10.97
N PRO A 162 -27.20 15.76 -9.87
CA PRO A 162 -26.83 15.24 -8.56
C PRO A 162 -26.68 13.71 -8.57
N ILE A 163 -25.67 13.20 -7.86
CA ILE A 163 -25.45 11.77 -7.67
C ILE A 163 -26.40 11.26 -6.57
N LYS A 164 -27.31 10.37 -6.92
CA LYS A 164 -28.17 9.69 -5.93
C LYS A 164 -27.55 8.37 -5.51
N VAL A 165 -27.64 8.07 -4.21
CA VAL A 165 -27.28 6.76 -3.67
C VAL A 165 -28.48 5.83 -3.80
N HIS A 166 -28.24 4.61 -4.26
CA HIS A 166 -29.28 3.58 -4.33
C HIS A 166 -29.24 2.71 -3.07
N GLN A 167 -30.41 2.38 -2.50
CA GLN A 167 -30.52 1.68 -1.21
C GLN A 167 -30.09 0.19 -1.26
N GLU A 168 -30.18 -0.47 -2.42
CA GLU A 168 -29.88 -1.91 -2.55
C GLU A 168 -28.39 -2.21 -2.78
N GLN A 169 -27.53 -1.75 -1.87
CA GLN A 169 -26.08 -1.89 -2.10
C GLN A 169 -25.38 -2.65 -0.98
N THR A 170 -24.78 -3.77 -1.39
CA THR A 170 -24.17 -4.87 -0.62
C THR A 170 -23.59 -4.45 0.73
N PHE A 171 -22.42 -3.82 0.73
CA PHE A 171 -21.69 -3.37 1.92
C PHE A 171 -21.95 -1.89 2.25
N CYS A 172 -22.46 -1.13 1.30
CA CYS A 172 -22.72 0.31 1.44
C CYS A 172 -23.76 0.60 2.52
N LYS A 173 -24.69 -0.34 2.74
CA LYS A 173 -25.67 -0.30 3.84
C LYS A 173 -25.03 -0.27 5.24
N ASN A 174 -23.75 -0.64 5.38
CA ASN A 174 -23.05 -0.64 6.66
C ASN A 174 -22.57 0.77 7.05
N PHE A 175 -22.61 1.73 6.12
CA PHE A 175 -22.18 3.11 6.31
C PHE A 175 -23.36 4.04 6.63
N ASN A 176 -23.09 5.07 7.42
CA ASN A 176 -24.05 6.10 7.76
C ASN A 176 -24.21 7.08 6.59
N ILE A 177 -25.20 6.82 5.73
CA ILE A 177 -25.50 7.66 4.55
C ILE A 177 -26.68 8.61 4.86
N PRO A 178 -26.53 9.94 4.71
CA PRO A 178 -27.62 10.89 4.91
C PRO A 178 -28.85 10.61 4.05
N LYS A 179 -30.05 10.78 4.63
CA LYS A 179 -31.33 10.50 3.96
C LYS A 179 -31.46 11.25 2.62
N ASP A 180 -31.02 12.50 2.58
CA ASP A 180 -31.14 13.34 1.38
C ASP A 180 -30.28 12.87 0.21
N HIS A 181 -29.24 12.05 0.46
CA HIS A 181 -28.40 11.52 -0.61
C HIS A 181 -29.10 10.39 -1.38
N TYR A 182 -30.12 9.76 -0.78
CA TYR A 182 -30.98 8.79 -1.46
C TYR A 182 -32.09 9.48 -2.28
N THR A 183 -32.51 10.69 -1.89
CA THR A 183 -33.65 11.40 -2.51
C THR A 183 -33.20 12.49 -3.47
N THR A 184 -32.61 13.57 -2.96
CA THR A 184 -32.14 14.72 -3.73
C THR A 184 -30.81 14.42 -4.40
N GLY A 185 -29.93 13.68 -3.72
CA GLY A 185 -28.58 13.37 -4.19
C GLY A 185 -27.57 14.47 -3.86
N VAL A 186 -26.32 14.23 -4.25
CA VAL A 186 -25.17 15.11 -3.99
C VAL A 186 -24.80 15.84 -5.28
N SER A 187 -24.94 17.16 -5.29
CA SER A 187 -24.61 18.03 -6.43
C SER A 187 -23.13 18.41 -6.46
N GLY A 188 -22.57 18.69 -7.64
CA GLY A 188 -21.21 19.22 -7.77
C GLY A 188 -20.11 18.20 -7.48
N ALA A 189 -20.40 16.91 -7.59
CA ALA A 189 -19.45 15.82 -7.42
C ALA A 189 -19.47 14.89 -8.63
N ASP A 190 -18.34 14.24 -8.89
CA ASP A 190 -18.20 13.17 -9.89
C ASP A 190 -18.00 11.80 -9.22
N MET A 191 -17.61 11.82 -7.95
CA MET A 191 -17.48 10.67 -7.06
C MET A 191 -17.85 11.08 -5.63
N VAL A 192 -18.79 10.35 -5.03
CA VAL A 192 -19.19 10.49 -3.61
C VAL A 192 -18.59 9.34 -2.81
N LEU A 193 -17.88 9.65 -1.73
CA LEU A 193 -17.25 8.67 -0.85
C LEU A 193 -17.79 8.77 0.57
N TYR A 194 -18.07 7.62 1.20
CA TYR A 194 -18.35 7.54 2.64
C TYR A 194 -17.18 6.85 3.34
N GLY A 195 -16.57 7.57 4.27
CA GLY A 195 -15.36 7.15 4.96
C GLY A 195 -15.61 6.63 6.37
N ALA A 196 -14.95 5.54 6.72
CA ALA A 196 -14.90 4.94 8.05
C ALA A 196 -13.45 4.68 8.51
N ALA A 197 -13.29 4.42 9.81
CA ALA A 197 -12.02 4.03 10.43
C ALA A 197 -12.23 2.97 11.54
N GLY A 198 -13.02 1.95 11.22
CA GLY A 198 -13.24 0.78 12.07
C GLY A 198 -12.04 -0.18 12.05
N PRO A 199 -11.89 -1.03 13.09
CA PRO A 199 -10.79 -1.96 13.20
C PRO A 199 -10.81 -3.04 12.11
N MET A 200 -9.62 -3.52 11.76
CA MET A 200 -9.45 -4.57 10.75
C MET A 200 -8.90 -5.87 11.33
N GLY A 201 -8.45 -5.85 12.59
CA GLY A 201 -7.81 -7.00 13.26
C GLY A 201 -6.40 -7.29 12.78
N SER A 202 -5.92 -6.55 11.78
CA SER A 202 -4.59 -6.57 11.18
C SER A 202 -4.32 -5.21 10.48
N PRO A 203 -3.07 -4.89 10.10
CA PRO A 203 -2.75 -3.71 9.28
C PRO A 203 -3.33 -3.79 7.86
N ALA A 204 -4.63 -3.51 7.73
CA ALA A 204 -5.36 -3.55 6.47
C ALA A 204 -6.27 -2.33 6.31
N ALA A 205 -6.66 -2.07 5.08
CA ALA A 205 -7.73 -1.15 4.70
C ALA A 205 -8.54 -1.79 3.57
N TRP A 206 -9.70 -1.21 3.29
CA TRP A 206 -10.50 -1.62 2.14
C TRP A 206 -11.38 -0.48 1.64
N ALA A 207 -11.69 -0.50 0.36
CA ALA A 207 -12.67 0.38 -0.25
C ALA A 207 -13.31 -0.28 -1.46
N GLY A 208 -14.44 0.25 -1.94
CA GLY A 208 -15.07 -0.31 -3.12
C GLY A 208 -16.21 0.53 -3.68
N PRO A 209 -16.59 0.26 -4.95
CA PRO A 209 -17.66 0.97 -5.61
C PRO A 209 -19.01 0.48 -5.09
N CYS A 210 -19.86 1.43 -4.72
CA CYS A 210 -21.23 1.22 -4.32
C CYS A 210 -22.15 1.30 -5.53
N SER A 211 -22.19 2.46 -6.18
CA SER A 211 -23.09 2.72 -7.30
C SER A 211 -22.33 3.22 -8.52
N ARG A 212 -22.94 3.01 -9.68
CA ARG A 212 -22.38 3.37 -10.97
C ARG A 212 -23.39 4.16 -11.79
N VAL A 213 -22.94 5.21 -12.47
CA VAL A 213 -23.76 5.93 -13.46
C VAL A 213 -23.93 5.06 -14.71
N SER A 214 -25.18 4.93 -15.16
CA SER A 214 -25.60 4.11 -16.30
C SER A 214 -25.04 2.68 -16.26
N GLY A 215 -24.83 2.13 -15.05
CA GLY A 215 -24.28 0.80 -14.82
C GLY A 215 -22.76 0.65 -15.05
N GLN A 216 -22.09 1.69 -15.53
CA GLN A 216 -20.69 1.57 -15.97
C GLN A 216 -19.71 2.25 -15.01
N ARG A 217 -19.72 3.59 -14.91
CA ARG A 217 -18.70 4.35 -14.14
C ARG A 217 -19.05 4.41 -12.66
N PRO A 218 -18.17 3.97 -11.73
CA PRO A 218 -18.37 4.23 -10.30
C PRO A 218 -18.53 5.71 -9.98
N THR A 219 -19.58 6.02 -9.20
CA THR A 219 -19.93 7.40 -8.80
C THR A 219 -20.24 7.51 -7.32
N VAL A 220 -20.50 6.39 -6.65
CA VAL A 220 -20.57 6.30 -5.19
C VAL A 220 -19.66 5.17 -4.77
N GLY A 221 -18.88 5.37 -3.72
CA GLY A 221 -18.06 4.35 -3.09
C GLY A 221 -17.94 4.56 -1.59
N VAL A 222 -17.29 3.60 -0.93
CA VAL A 222 -16.94 3.71 0.48
C VAL A 222 -15.50 3.30 0.69
N PHE A 223 -14.93 3.72 1.81
CA PHE A 223 -13.65 3.24 2.28
C PHE A 223 -13.65 3.10 3.80
N ASN A 224 -12.89 2.13 4.30
CA ASN A 224 -12.55 1.98 5.71
C ASN A 224 -11.02 1.92 5.85
N ILE A 225 -10.43 2.94 6.48
CA ILE A 225 -8.99 2.97 6.77
C ILE A 225 -8.79 2.50 8.21
N GLY A 226 -8.33 1.26 8.38
CA GLY A 226 -8.06 0.68 9.69
C GLY A 226 -7.05 1.53 10.48
N PRO A 227 -7.29 1.85 11.76
CA PRO A 227 -6.31 2.57 12.57
C PRO A 227 -4.94 1.86 12.64
N GLU A 228 -4.89 0.56 12.39
CA GLU A 228 -3.68 -0.28 12.34
C GLU A 228 -2.70 0.14 11.23
N VAL A 229 -3.16 0.81 10.17
CA VAL A 229 -2.29 1.25 9.05
C VAL A 229 -1.80 2.70 9.18
N LEU A 230 -2.38 3.46 10.13
CA LEU A 230 -2.10 4.88 10.35
C LEU A 230 -0.76 5.08 11.07
N THR A 231 0.33 5.06 10.30
CA THR A 231 1.72 5.03 10.79
C THR A 231 2.45 6.35 10.56
N SER A 232 2.45 6.84 9.32
CA SER A 232 3.02 8.14 8.93
C SER A 232 2.14 8.81 7.88
N HIS A 233 2.33 10.11 7.66
CA HIS A 233 1.55 10.86 6.68
C HIS A 233 1.66 10.27 5.28
N ASP A 234 2.88 10.15 4.74
CA ASP A 234 3.10 9.60 3.40
C ASP A 234 2.56 8.16 3.30
N SER A 235 2.88 7.31 4.29
CA SER A 235 2.45 5.91 4.22
C SER A 235 0.92 5.77 4.21
N SER A 236 0.25 6.50 5.10
CA SER A 236 -1.20 6.45 5.24
C SER A 236 -1.91 7.10 4.04
N MET A 237 -1.33 8.16 3.46
CA MET A 237 -1.82 8.79 2.23
C MET A 237 -1.78 7.81 1.05
N ARG A 238 -0.68 7.07 0.87
CA ARG A 238 -0.52 6.09 -0.22
C ARG A 238 -1.50 4.93 -0.10
N VAL A 239 -1.68 4.40 1.12
CA VAL A 239 -2.69 3.37 1.40
C VAL A 239 -4.11 3.90 1.15
N THR A 240 -4.41 5.12 1.59
CA THR A 240 -5.74 5.73 1.37
C THR A 240 -6.01 5.95 -0.13
N ALA A 241 -4.99 6.37 -0.90
CA ALA A 241 -5.12 6.53 -2.36
C ALA A 241 -5.28 5.18 -3.09
N HIS A 242 -4.56 4.15 -2.66
CA HIS A 242 -4.76 2.78 -3.14
C HIS A 242 -6.22 2.33 -2.95
N GLU A 243 -6.77 2.51 -1.75
CA GLU A 243 -8.15 2.12 -1.50
C GLU A 243 -9.15 2.96 -2.33
N ILE A 244 -8.93 4.27 -2.43
CA ILE A 244 -9.78 5.12 -3.27
C ILE A 244 -9.71 4.70 -4.75
N ALA A 245 -8.58 4.19 -5.26
CA ALA A 245 -8.51 3.63 -6.61
C ALA A 245 -9.47 2.44 -6.81
N HIS A 246 -9.63 1.56 -5.82
CA HIS A 246 -10.64 0.50 -5.87
C HIS A 246 -12.06 1.07 -5.91
N ALA A 247 -12.36 2.09 -5.11
CA ALA A 247 -13.66 2.77 -5.15
C ALA A 247 -13.94 3.45 -6.52
N LEU A 248 -12.89 3.92 -7.20
CA LEU A 248 -12.96 4.47 -8.57
C LEU A 248 -13.10 3.39 -9.65
N GLY A 249 -12.95 2.12 -9.30
CA GLY A 249 -13.21 1.00 -10.21
C GLY A 249 -11.98 0.22 -10.65
N PHE A 250 -10.81 0.47 -10.07
CA PHE A 250 -9.68 -0.44 -10.21
C PHE A 250 -10.05 -1.79 -9.59
N GLY A 251 -10.44 -2.76 -10.40
CA GLY A 251 -10.86 -4.06 -9.88
C GLY A 251 -11.24 -5.03 -10.97
N PHE A 252 -10.96 -6.32 -10.75
CA PHE A 252 -11.04 -7.35 -11.77
C PHE A 252 -12.38 -7.38 -12.53
N LYS A 253 -13.50 -7.31 -11.80
CA LYS A 253 -14.84 -7.35 -12.41
C LYS A 253 -15.06 -6.24 -13.44
N ILE A 254 -14.58 -5.02 -13.17
CA ILE A 254 -14.68 -3.91 -14.12
C ILE A 254 -13.75 -4.15 -15.31
N MET A 255 -12.54 -4.64 -15.06
CA MET A 255 -11.59 -4.96 -16.15
C MET A 255 -12.17 -6.03 -17.09
N GLU A 256 -12.85 -7.04 -16.54
CA GLU A 256 -13.53 -8.10 -17.29
C GLU A 256 -14.74 -7.56 -18.08
N GLU A 257 -15.64 -6.82 -17.43
CA GLU A 257 -16.80 -6.17 -18.08
C GLU A 257 -16.38 -5.23 -19.23
N ARG A 258 -15.20 -4.62 -19.11
CA ARG A 258 -14.61 -3.75 -20.13
C ARG A 258 -13.72 -4.49 -21.15
N ASN A 259 -13.61 -5.82 -21.06
CA ASN A 259 -12.77 -6.66 -21.94
C ASN A 259 -11.30 -6.22 -22.00
N LEU A 260 -10.75 -5.78 -20.86
CA LEU A 260 -9.36 -5.30 -20.72
C LEU A 260 -8.38 -6.41 -20.34
N VAL A 261 -8.89 -7.56 -19.89
CA VAL A 261 -8.08 -8.66 -19.36
C VAL A 261 -8.24 -9.93 -20.18
N GLU A 262 -7.22 -10.79 -20.14
CA GLU A 262 -7.25 -12.13 -20.69
C GLU A 262 -6.34 -13.07 -19.88
N GLN A 263 -6.58 -14.39 -19.97
CA GLN A 263 -5.68 -15.36 -19.38
C GLN A 263 -4.53 -15.70 -20.34
N ARG A 264 -3.34 -15.86 -19.79
CA ARG A 264 -2.15 -16.34 -20.50
C ARG A 264 -1.46 -17.42 -19.70
N SER A 265 -1.06 -18.48 -20.38
CA SER A 265 -0.35 -19.62 -19.78
C SER A 265 1.15 -19.49 -19.97
N ASN A 266 1.92 -20.26 -19.18
CA ASN A 266 3.37 -20.38 -19.27
C ASN A 266 4.13 -19.08 -19.02
N ILE A 267 3.53 -18.13 -18.28
CA ILE A 267 4.28 -16.97 -17.78
C ILE A 267 5.27 -17.48 -16.73
N ARG A 268 6.56 -17.49 -17.08
CA ARG A 268 7.67 -18.03 -16.25
C ARG A 268 7.43 -19.47 -15.74
N GLY A 269 6.71 -20.27 -16.53
CA GLY A 269 6.38 -21.66 -16.18
C GLY A 269 5.17 -21.83 -15.25
N LYS A 270 4.44 -20.75 -14.94
CA LYS A 270 3.17 -20.80 -14.22
C LYS A 270 2.03 -21.29 -15.12
N GLY A 271 0.93 -21.67 -14.48
CA GLY A 271 -0.35 -21.93 -15.14
C GLY A 271 -0.98 -20.66 -15.75
N PRO A 272 -2.28 -20.69 -16.08
CA PRO A 272 -2.99 -19.51 -16.56
C PRO A 272 -2.98 -18.40 -15.51
N VAL A 273 -2.47 -17.23 -15.87
CA VAL A 273 -2.52 -16.00 -15.08
C VAL A 273 -3.28 -14.92 -15.86
N TRP A 274 -3.93 -14.01 -15.15
CA TRP A 274 -4.61 -12.88 -15.80
C TRP A 274 -3.63 -11.78 -16.12
N VAL A 275 -3.78 -11.19 -17.31
CA VAL A 275 -3.04 -10.00 -17.72
C VAL A 275 -3.99 -8.94 -18.22
N VAL A 276 -3.63 -7.68 -18.02
CA VAL A 276 -4.28 -6.53 -18.66
C VAL A 276 -3.65 -6.32 -20.03
N LYS A 277 -4.45 -6.47 -21.09
CA LYS A 277 -4.05 -6.42 -22.51
C LYS A 277 -4.45 -5.12 -23.21
N SER A 278 -4.93 -4.13 -22.46
CA SER A 278 -5.48 -2.90 -23.04
C SER A 278 -4.41 -2.00 -23.66
N GLN A 279 -4.79 -1.24 -24.68
CA GLN A 279 -3.86 -0.56 -25.60
C GLN A 279 -2.91 0.42 -24.89
N THR A 280 -3.43 1.24 -23.96
CA THR A 280 -2.62 2.25 -23.27
C THR A 280 -1.73 1.60 -22.23
N VAL A 281 -2.24 0.62 -21.48
CA VAL A 281 -1.45 -0.18 -20.51
C VAL A 281 -0.27 -0.85 -21.20
N VAL A 282 -0.51 -1.56 -22.31
CA VAL A 282 0.55 -2.23 -23.07
C VAL A 282 1.58 -1.24 -23.58
N LYS A 283 1.14 -0.13 -24.20
CA LYS A 283 2.05 0.90 -24.70
C LYS A 283 2.92 1.50 -23.59
N LYS A 284 2.31 1.84 -22.46
CA LYS A 284 3.03 2.42 -21.31
C LYS A 284 3.96 1.42 -20.66
N ALA A 285 3.61 0.14 -20.65
CA ALA A 285 4.49 -0.92 -20.19
C ALA A 285 5.68 -1.15 -21.14
N GLN A 286 5.48 -1.10 -22.47
CA GLN A 286 6.58 -1.14 -23.45
C GLN A 286 7.60 -0.04 -23.18
N GLU A 287 7.13 1.20 -23.02
CA GLU A 287 7.94 2.38 -22.69
C GLU A 287 8.65 2.22 -21.32
N PHE A 288 7.91 1.79 -20.28
CA PHE A 288 8.42 1.70 -18.92
C PHE A 288 9.48 0.61 -18.74
N TYR A 289 9.19 -0.61 -19.21
CA TYR A 289 10.11 -1.74 -19.09
C TYR A 289 11.21 -1.70 -20.15
N GLY A 290 11.04 -0.95 -21.25
CA GLY A 290 11.92 -1.01 -22.42
C GLY A 290 11.78 -2.35 -23.16
N CYS A 291 10.55 -2.85 -23.28
CA CYS A 291 10.25 -4.14 -23.90
C CYS A 291 9.14 -4.01 -24.94
N ASP A 292 9.49 -3.90 -26.21
CA ASP A 292 8.49 -3.76 -27.30
C ASP A 292 7.61 -5.01 -27.48
N ARG A 293 8.03 -6.16 -26.96
CA ARG A 293 7.30 -7.44 -27.10
C ARG A 293 6.24 -7.66 -26.02
N ILE A 294 6.21 -6.85 -24.95
CA ILE A 294 5.16 -7.00 -23.94
C ILE A 294 3.81 -6.69 -24.60
N THR A 295 2.86 -7.59 -24.41
CA THR A 295 1.50 -7.49 -24.98
C THR A 295 0.42 -7.53 -23.91
N GLY A 296 0.81 -7.58 -22.64
CA GLY A 296 -0.07 -7.55 -21.49
C GLY A 296 0.73 -7.44 -20.19
N VAL A 297 0.17 -6.78 -19.20
CA VAL A 297 0.79 -6.59 -17.88
C VAL A 297 0.09 -7.51 -16.87
N GLU A 298 0.87 -8.27 -16.13
CA GLU A 298 0.38 -9.29 -15.22
C GLU A 298 -0.40 -8.69 -14.05
N LEU A 299 -1.51 -9.35 -13.69
CA LEU A 299 -2.22 -9.13 -12.45
C LEU A 299 -1.75 -10.17 -11.43
N GLU A 300 -1.78 -9.77 -10.17
CA GLU A 300 -1.36 -10.59 -9.04
C GLU A 300 -2.07 -11.95 -9.01
N ASP A 301 -1.30 -13.03 -8.92
CA ASP A 301 -1.81 -14.41 -8.84
C ASP A 301 -1.49 -15.11 -7.50
N GLU A 302 -0.76 -14.46 -6.60
CA GLU A 302 -0.49 -14.93 -5.25
C GLU A 302 -1.37 -14.25 -4.18
N GLY A 303 -1.27 -14.73 -2.94
CA GLY A 303 -2.02 -14.19 -1.81
C GLY A 303 -3.38 -14.88 -1.63
N GLY A 304 -4.43 -14.09 -1.41
CA GLY A 304 -5.79 -14.60 -1.20
C GLY A 304 -6.80 -13.90 -2.11
N GLU A 305 -8.09 -14.22 -1.92
CA GLU A 305 -9.18 -13.62 -2.71
C GLU A 305 -9.20 -12.08 -2.66
N GLY A 306 -8.65 -11.48 -1.60
CA GLY A 306 -8.50 -10.02 -1.45
C GLY A 306 -7.50 -9.39 -2.40
N THR A 307 -6.55 -10.18 -2.90
CA THR A 307 -5.34 -9.73 -3.57
C THR A 307 -5.35 -10.13 -5.04
N ILE A 308 -5.66 -11.40 -5.31
CA ILE A 308 -5.60 -12.00 -6.64
C ILE A 308 -6.46 -11.22 -7.64
N ASN A 309 -5.92 -10.98 -8.84
CA ASN A 309 -6.53 -10.32 -10.00
C ASN A 309 -6.95 -8.84 -9.82
N SER A 310 -6.90 -8.29 -8.62
CA SER A 310 -7.31 -6.90 -8.36
C SER A 310 -6.13 -5.96 -8.15
N HIS A 311 -4.92 -6.46 -8.31
CA HIS A 311 -3.66 -5.74 -8.11
C HIS A 311 -2.70 -6.04 -9.26
N TRP A 312 -1.76 -5.14 -9.49
CA TRP A 312 -0.62 -5.46 -10.35
C TRP A 312 0.24 -6.53 -9.72
N GLU A 313 0.80 -7.40 -10.56
CA GLU A 313 1.77 -8.41 -10.16
C GLU A 313 2.98 -7.75 -9.50
N ARG A 314 3.12 -7.95 -8.18
CA ARG A 314 4.13 -7.23 -7.40
C ARG A 314 5.54 -7.66 -7.81
N ARG A 315 5.75 -8.88 -8.34
CA ARG A 315 7.04 -9.34 -8.91
C ARG A 315 7.59 -8.48 -10.02
N ILE A 316 6.75 -7.74 -10.76
CA ILE A 316 7.19 -6.84 -11.85
C ILE A 316 6.95 -5.35 -11.54
N ALA A 317 6.29 -5.05 -10.41
CA ALA A 317 5.80 -3.71 -10.10
C ALA A 317 5.86 -3.40 -8.60
N MET A 318 6.88 -3.87 -7.87
CA MET A 318 6.94 -3.83 -6.39
C MET A 318 6.69 -2.47 -5.73
N GLU A 319 7.02 -1.38 -6.43
CA GLU A 319 6.84 -0.01 -5.96
C GLU A 319 5.47 0.59 -6.31
N GLU A 320 4.66 -0.06 -7.14
CA GLU A 320 3.39 0.46 -7.68
C GLU A 320 2.32 0.57 -6.60
N MET A 321 1.52 1.63 -6.68
CA MET A 321 0.42 1.91 -5.75
C MET A 321 -0.53 0.74 -5.58
N MET A 322 -0.97 0.12 -6.67
CA MET A 322 -1.96 -0.95 -6.76
C MET A 322 -1.33 -2.35 -6.70
N THR A 323 -0.20 -2.52 -6.00
CA THR A 323 0.24 -3.85 -5.56
C THR A 323 -0.51 -4.28 -4.31
N GLY A 324 -0.72 -5.59 -4.14
CA GLY A 324 -1.49 -6.12 -3.00
C GLY A 324 -0.80 -5.99 -1.63
N ILE A 325 0.52 -5.75 -1.63
CA ILE A 325 1.33 -5.48 -0.45
C ILE A 325 2.22 -4.27 -0.73
N LYS A 326 2.07 -3.22 0.09
CA LYS A 326 2.91 -2.02 -0.02
C LYS A 326 4.35 -2.32 0.41
N GLY A 327 5.32 -1.99 -0.46
CA GLY A 327 6.74 -1.93 -0.10
C GLY A 327 7.10 -0.80 0.88
N SER A 328 8.38 -0.71 1.26
CA SER A 328 8.90 0.27 2.22
C SER A 328 8.74 1.74 1.79
N ASP A 329 9.20 2.09 0.59
CA ASP A 329 9.03 3.40 -0.09
C ASP A 329 8.16 3.25 -1.37
N GLY A 330 7.33 2.19 -1.39
CA GLY A 330 6.38 1.90 -2.46
C GLY A 330 5.09 2.70 -2.34
N GLY A 331 4.11 2.39 -3.20
CA GLY A 331 2.85 3.14 -3.27
C GLY A 331 2.82 4.15 -4.42
N ARG A 332 3.72 4.03 -5.39
CA ARG A 332 3.93 4.99 -6.47
C ARG A 332 2.75 4.97 -7.43
N TYR A 333 2.08 6.11 -7.60
CA TYR A 333 1.00 6.25 -8.57
C TYR A 333 1.58 6.34 -9.97
N SER A 334 1.86 5.19 -10.56
CA SER A 334 2.70 5.05 -11.75
C SER A 334 1.92 5.21 -13.06
N VAL A 335 2.69 5.15 -14.15
CA VAL A 335 2.16 5.06 -15.51
C VAL A 335 1.21 3.88 -15.72
N LEU A 336 1.38 2.76 -14.99
CA LEU A 336 0.56 1.55 -15.17
C LEU A 336 -0.87 1.78 -14.68
N THR A 337 -1.02 2.25 -13.44
CA THR A 337 -2.35 2.54 -12.88
C THR A 337 -3.06 3.67 -13.62
N MET A 338 -2.33 4.73 -14.01
CA MET A 338 -2.90 5.80 -14.83
C MET A 338 -3.39 5.28 -16.19
N ALA A 339 -2.61 4.42 -16.85
CA ALA A 339 -3.00 3.83 -18.14
C ALA A 339 -4.25 2.96 -18.02
N LEU A 340 -4.36 2.17 -16.96
CA LEU A 340 -5.55 1.33 -16.76
C LEU A 340 -6.79 2.19 -16.49
N PHE A 341 -6.69 3.26 -15.71
CA PHE A 341 -7.83 4.19 -15.54
C PHE A 341 -8.26 4.84 -16.86
N GLU A 342 -7.33 5.16 -17.76
CA GLU A 342 -7.63 5.67 -19.10
C GLU A 342 -8.30 4.60 -19.98
N ASP A 343 -7.78 3.38 -19.99
CA ASP A 343 -8.33 2.26 -20.77
C ASP A 343 -9.68 1.75 -20.25
N MET A 344 -9.98 1.96 -18.96
CA MET A 344 -11.33 1.81 -18.42
C MET A 344 -12.32 2.76 -19.08
N GLY A 345 -11.90 3.81 -19.79
CA GLY A 345 -12.78 4.73 -20.52
C GLY A 345 -13.69 5.60 -19.64
N PHE A 346 -13.51 5.56 -18.32
CA PHE A 346 -14.19 6.44 -17.37
C PHE A 346 -13.44 7.74 -17.15
N TYR A 347 -12.12 7.67 -17.26
CA TYR A 347 -11.19 8.72 -16.90
C TYR A 347 -10.27 9.01 -18.06
N LYS A 348 -9.63 10.17 -18.00
CA LYS A 348 -8.50 10.51 -18.85
C LYS A 348 -7.30 10.81 -17.98
N ALA A 349 -6.17 10.18 -18.26
CA ALA A 349 -4.96 10.39 -17.50
C ALA A 349 -4.34 11.76 -17.83
N ARG A 350 -3.86 12.44 -16.79
CA ARG A 350 -3.05 13.65 -16.90
C ARG A 350 -1.58 13.26 -16.93
N TRP A 351 -1.14 12.78 -18.08
CA TRP A 351 0.25 12.41 -18.34
C TRP A 351 1.23 13.54 -17.97
N GLY A 352 2.41 13.16 -17.48
CA GLY A 352 3.41 14.04 -16.87
C GLY A 352 3.26 14.20 -15.36
N ASN A 353 2.23 13.61 -14.74
CA ASN A 353 2.04 13.58 -13.28
C ASN A 353 2.24 12.17 -12.67
N GLU A 354 2.57 11.17 -13.48
CA GLU A 354 2.99 9.85 -13.02
C GLU A 354 4.16 9.93 -12.02
N GLU A 355 4.13 9.09 -11.01
CA GLU A 355 5.30 8.88 -10.15
C GLU A 355 6.21 7.85 -10.79
N ASP A 356 7.51 8.11 -10.72
CA ASP A 356 8.52 7.21 -11.25
C ASP A 356 8.67 5.98 -10.34
N MET A 357 8.97 4.83 -10.96
CA MET A 357 9.32 3.59 -10.28
C MET A 357 10.71 3.16 -10.73
N HIS A 358 11.57 2.81 -9.79
CA HIS A 358 12.86 2.22 -10.09
C HIS A 358 12.72 0.73 -10.39
N PHE A 359 11.88 0.04 -9.63
CA PHE A 359 11.60 -1.38 -9.81
C PHE A 359 10.96 -1.63 -11.18
N GLY A 360 11.59 -2.46 -12.02
CA GLY A 360 11.14 -2.76 -13.38
C GLY A 360 11.65 -1.84 -14.50
N LYS A 361 11.95 -0.57 -14.22
CA LYS A 361 12.20 0.44 -15.26
C LYS A 361 13.42 0.13 -16.14
N GLY A 362 13.21 0.08 -17.45
CA GLY A 362 14.27 -0.10 -18.46
C GLY A 362 15.00 -1.44 -18.41
N ARG A 363 14.43 -2.47 -17.75
CA ARG A 363 15.08 -3.79 -17.57
C ARG A 363 14.91 -4.75 -18.75
N GLY A 364 14.18 -4.34 -19.78
CA GLY A 364 13.94 -5.12 -20.99
C GLY A 364 13.02 -6.32 -20.79
N CYS A 365 12.76 -7.02 -21.89
CA CYS A 365 11.83 -8.16 -21.91
C CYS A 365 12.25 -9.32 -21.01
N GLU A 366 13.55 -9.50 -20.80
CA GLU A 366 14.07 -10.57 -19.96
C GLU A 366 13.57 -10.46 -18.52
N PHE A 367 13.37 -9.25 -18.00
CA PHE A 367 12.81 -9.03 -16.66
C PHE A 367 11.42 -9.65 -16.51
N LEU A 368 10.59 -9.57 -17.56
CA LEU A 368 9.23 -10.10 -17.56
C LEU A 368 9.23 -11.61 -17.82
N GLU A 369 10.13 -12.09 -18.67
CA GLU A 369 10.08 -13.45 -19.24
C GLU A 369 10.94 -14.47 -18.49
N LYS A 370 12.11 -14.07 -17.98
CA LYS A 370 13.02 -14.96 -17.24
C LYS A 370 12.59 -15.07 -15.79
N ARG A 371 13.03 -16.14 -15.14
CA ARG A 371 12.95 -16.30 -13.69
C ARG A 371 13.83 -15.24 -13.02
N CYS A 372 13.47 -14.80 -11.82
CA CYS A 372 14.29 -13.85 -11.06
C CYS A 372 15.66 -14.41 -10.69
N VAL A 373 15.72 -15.71 -10.41
CA VAL A 373 16.92 -16.43 -10.00
C VAL A 373 16.94 -17.78 -10.72
N GLU A 374 18.12 -18.16 -11.21
CA GLU A 374 18.39 -19.45 -11.85
C GLU A 374 19.64 -20.06 -11.20
N ASP A 375 19.52 -21.28 -10.69
CA ASP A 375 20.59 -22.01 -10.00
C ASP A 375 21.30 -21.20 -8.89
N GLY A 376 20.52 -20.46 -8.10
CA GLY A 376 21.02 -19.60 -7.03
C GLY A 376 21.74 -18.33 -7.50
N LYS A 377 21.71 -18.03 -8.80
CA LYS A 377 22.24 -16.78 -9.38
C LYS A 377 21.09 -15.88 -9.82
N SER A 378 21.10 -14.64 -9.34
CA SER A 378 20.10 -13.66 -9.74
C SER A 378 20.32 -13.24 -11.20
N ASN A 379 19.22 -13.22 -11.97
CA ASN A 379 19.18 -12.59 -13.29
C ASN A 379 19.09 -11.06 -13.19
N PHE A 380 18.66 -10.54 -12.04
CA PHE A 380 18.48 -9.10 -11.77
C PHE A 380 19.04 -8.74 -10.38
N PRO A 381 20.37 -8.77 -10.19
CA PRO A 381 21.02 -8.71 -8.87
C PRO A 381 20.82 -7.41 -8.10
N ASP A 382 20.35 -6.36 -8.77
CA ASP A 382 20.05 -5.06 -8.18
C ASP A 382 18.64 -4.97 -7.56
N VAL A 383 17.75 -5.93 -7.86
CA VAL A 383 16.40 -6.02 -7.26
C VAL A 383 16.12 -7.36 -6.59
N PHE A 384 16.73 -8.44 -7.07
CA PHE A 384 16.63 -9.76 -6.47
C PHE A 384 17.99 -10.24 -5.97
N CYS A 385 18.08 -10.56 -4.68
CA CYS A 385 19.31 -10.94 -4.01
C CYS A 385 19.40 -12.46 -3.86
N THR A 386 20.60 -13.03 -3.91
CA THR A 386 20.80 -14.48 -3.69
C THR A 386 21.78 -14.87 -2.56
N PRO A 387 22.77 -14.04 -2.16
CA PRO A 387 23.55 -14.36 -0.98
C PRO A 387 22.75 -14.00 0.28
N GLU A 388 22.73 -14.92 1.25
CA GLU A 388 22.24 -14.59 2.59
C GLU A 388 23.10 -13.47 3.16
N THR A 389 22.43 -12.42 3.65
CA THR A 389 23.10 -11.31 4.31
C THR A 389 23.66 -11.80 5.65
N ALA A 390 24.93 -11.55 5.92
CA ALA A 390 25.53 -11.89 7.20
C ALA A 390 24.76 -11.22 8.35
N LYS A 391 24.62 -11.92 9.47
CA LYS A 391 23.85 -11.41 10.62
C LYS A 391 24.45 -10.07 11.10
N GLY A 392 23.61 -9.04 11.13
CA GLY A 392 24.00 -7.69 11.53
C GLY A 392 24.43 -6.77 10.39
N ASN A 393 24.52 -7.29 9.16
CA ASN A 393 24.77 -6.45 8.00
C ASN A 393 23.50 -5.75 7.53
N ASN A 394 23.64 -4.48 7.14
CA ASN A 394 22.55 -3.63 6.68
C ASN A 394 22.76 -3.32 5.19
N ILE A 395 21.82 -3.71 4.34
CA ILE A 395 21.88 -3.49 2.90
C ILE A 395 20.69 -2.64 2.47
N CYS A 396 20.89 -1.72 1.52
CA CYS A 396 19.80 -0.94 0.98
C CYS A 396 18.72 -1.81 0.33
N THR A 397 17.47 -1.48 0.62
CA THR A 397 16.33 -1.93 -0.18
C THR A 397 16.42 -1.36 -1.60
N SER A 398 15.83 -2.05 -2.58
CA SER A 398 15.93 -1.67 -4.00
C SER A 398 15.33 -0.29 -4.29
N ASP A 399 14.30 0.09 -3.53
CA ASP A 399 13.63 1.40 -3.59
C ASP A 399 14.41 2.51 -2.87
N ARG A 400 15.59 2.18 -2.28
CA ARG A 400 16.42 3.09 -1.48
C ARG A 400 15.68 3.67 -0.26
N GLY A 401 14.57 3.05 0.15
CA GLY A 401 13.72 3.49 1.25
C GLY A 401 14.29 3.20 2.64
N GLY A 402 15.18 2.22 2.76
CA GLY A 402 15.77 1.86 4.04
C GLY A 402 16.79 0.74 3.98
N LEU A 403 17.10 0.22 5.16
CA LEU A 403 18.06 -0.86 5.41
C LEU A 403 17.32 -2.16 5.71
N GLY A 404 17.82 -3.25 5.14
CA GLY A 404 17.25 -4.57 5.25
C GLY A 404 18.30 -5.66 5.07
N SER A 405 17.81 -6.88 4.88
CA SER A 405 18.61 -8.05 4.55
C SER A 405 17.97 -8.86 3.42
N CYS A 406 18.79 -9.66 2.74
CA CYS A 406 18.30 -10.58 1.74
C CYS A 406 17.42 -11.65 2.40
N ALA A 407 16.13 -11.60 2.11
CA ALA A 407 15.15 -12.49 2.69
C ALA A 407 15.09 -13.80 1.91
N ILE A 408 15.59 -14.87 2.53
CA ILE A 408 15.53 -16.22 2.00
C ILE A 408 15.05 -17.16 3.11
N TYR A 409 14.03 -17.96 2.79
CA TYR A 409 13.36 -18.86 3.72
C TYR A 409 13.47 -20.31 3.26
N LEU A 410 13.35 -21.22 4.22
CA LEU A 410 13.24 -22.66 3.97
C LEU A 410 11.80 -23.10 4.20
N TYR A 411 11.18 -23.67 3.17
CA TYR A 411 9.79 -24.10 3.16
C TYR A 411 9.65 -25.60 3.43
N THR A 412 8.55 -25.99 4.05
CA THR A 412 8.13 -27.40 4.14
C THR A 412 6.61 -27.43 3.92
N PRO A 413 6.10 -28.11 2.88
CA PRO A 413 6.82 -28.92 1.87
C PRO A 413 7.67 -28.09 0.89
N ALA A 414 8.33 -28.76 -0.06
CA ALA A 414 9.10 -28.13 -1.14
C ALA A 414 8.23 -27.18 -1.98
N LEU A 415 8.87 -26.14 -2.52
CA LEU A 415 8.19 -25.16 -3.35
C LEU A 415 7.69 -25.78 -4.66
N PRO A 416 6.64 -25.23 -5.29
CA PRO A 416 6.26 -25.59 -6.65
C PRO A 416 7.45 -25.44 -7.61
N ALA A 417 7.54 -26.30 -8.64
CA ALA A 417 8.69 -26.32 -9.55
C ALA A 417 9.00 -24.93 -10.17
N TYR A 418 7.96 -24.17 -10.53
CA TYR A 418 8.11 -22.82 -11.08
C TYR A 418 8.58 -21.77 -10.06
N TYR A 419 8.70 -22.09 -8.77
CA TYR A 419 9.30 -21.24 -7.72
C TYR A 419 10.59 -21.82 -7.11
N ARG A 420 11.11 -22.93 -7.65
CA ARG A 420 12.41 -23.48 -7.24
C ARG A 420 13.53 -22.69 -7.93
N TYR A 421 14.22 -21.86 -7.18
CA TYR A 421 15.26 -20.97 -7.69
C TYR A 421 16.68 -21.38 -7.29
N PHE A 422 16.80 -22.23 -6.29
CA PHE A 422 18.07 -22.67 -5.71
C PHE A 422 18.21 -24.18 -5.84
N GLY A 423 19.43 -24.69 -5.61
CA GLY A 423 19.67 -26.14 -5.61
C GLY A 423 18.89 -26.90 -4.53
N ASP A 424 18.52 -26.24 -3.42
CA ASP A 424 17.53 -26.77 -2.47
C ASP A 424 16.11 -26.34 -2.91
N GLU A 425 15.27 -27.31 -3.26
CA GLU A 425 13.89 -27.11 -3.73
C GLU A 425 12.96 -26.45 -2.70
N ARG A 426 13.40 -26.35 -1.44
CA ARG A 426 12.67 -25.70 -0.35
C ARG A 426 13.12 -24.25 -0.14
N LYS A 427 14.19 -23.79 -0.79
CA LYS A 427 14.74 -22.46 -0.59
C LYS A 427 14.11 -21.47 -1.57
N GLY A 428 13.64 -20.33 -1.06
CA GLY A 428 13.02 -19.26 -1.85
C GLY A 428 12.89 -17.97 -1.06
N GLY A 429 12.51 -16.88 -1.71
CA GLY A 429 12.12 -15.63 -1.07
C GLY A 429 10.82 -15.76 -0.27
N PRO A 430 10.44 -14.72 0.49
CA PRO A 430 9.23 -14.73 1.32
C PRO A 430 7.94 -14.84 0.48
N LYS A 431 6.87 -15.30 1.13
CA LYS A 431 5.52 -15.35 0.55
C LYS A 431 4.85 -13.97 0.60
N GLU A 432 5.43 -13.02 -0.11
CA GLU A 432 5.05 -11.61 -0.13
C GLU A 432 4.81 -11.12 -1.56
N LEU A 433 4.17 -11.95 -2.40
CA LEU A 433 3.71 -11.60 -3.74
C LEU A 433 4.88 -11.22 -4.68
N LEU A 434 5.94 -12.01 -4.67
CA LEU A 434 7.10 -11.79 -5.55
C LEU A 434 7.47 -13.06 -6.28
N ASP A 435 6.53 -13.99 -6.46
CA ASP A 435 6.81 -15.32 -7.00
C ASP A 435 7.87 -16.07 -6.19
N TYR A 436 7.94 -15.85 -4.87
CA TYR A 436 9.05 -16.33 -4.01
C TYR A 436 10.44 -15.86 -4.49
N CYS A 437 10.54 -14.76 -5.23
CA CYS A 437 11.81 -14.16 -5.58
C CYS A 437 12.44 -13.52 -4.34
N PRO A 438 13.69 -13.88 -4.01
CA PRO A 438 14.39 -13.28 -2.87
C PRO A 438 14.75 -11.82 -3.15
N TYR A 439 14.52 -10.95 -2.17
CA TYR A 439 14.77 -9.51 -2.27
C TYR A 439 15.28 -8.98 -0.93
N ILE A 440 15.81 -7.75 -0.94
CA ILE A 440 16.21 -7.09 0.31
C ILE A 440 14.94 -6.62 1.05
N ARG A 441 14.55 -7.37 2.09
CA ARG A 441 13.39 -7.07 2.93
C ARG A 441 13.78 -6.06 3.99
N LEU A 442 13.05 -4.95 4.05
CA LEU A 442 13.27 -3.88 5.03
C LEU A 442 13.16 -4.42 6.46
N PHE A 443 14.06 -4.00 7.35
CA PHE A 443 13.87 -4.21 8.79
C PHE A 443 12.77 -3.31 9.35
N SER A 444 12.01 -3.78 10.33
CA SER A 444 10.89 -3.00 10.91
C SER A 444 11.32 -1.65 11.50
N ASN A 445 12.58 -1.52 11.92
CA ASN A 445 13.19 -0.29 12.41
C ASN A 445 14.26 0.29 11.46
N GLY A 446 14.35 -0.20 10.22
CA GLY A 446 15.38 0.15 9.24
C GLY A 446 14.99 1.22 8.21
N GLY A 447 13.82 1.86 8.34
CA GLY A 447 13.36 2.88 7.39
C GLY A 447 14.19 4.17 7.44
N CYS A 448 14.60 4.72 6.30
CA CYS A 448 15.35 5.99 6.31
C CYS A 448 14.50 7.19 6.75
N THR A 449 13.18 7.13 6.60
CA THR A 449 12.28 8.25 6.91
C THR A 449 11.68 8.19 8.31
N ASN A 450 11.63 7.00 8.91
CA ASN A 450 10.90 6.73 10.15
C ASN A 450 11.51 5.60 11.00
N GLY A 451 12.73 5.15 10.68
CA GLY A 451 13.43 4.12 11.41
C GLY A 451 13.98 4.59 12.75
N ASP A 452 14.62 3.66 13.45
CA ASP A 452 15.19 3.92 14.77
C ASP A 452 16.64 4.39 14.63
N ALA A 453 16.88 5.68 14.88
CA ALA A 453 18.19 6.30 14.80
C ALA A 453 19.21 5.71 15.79
N ASP A 454 18.76 5.12 16.91
CA ASP A 454 19.64 4.52 17.91
C ASP A 454 20.18 3.16 17.44
N VAL A 455 19.42 2.46 16.58
CA VAL A 455 19.81 1.17 16.00
C VAL A 455 20.57 1.35 14.69
N MET A 456 20.17 2.31 13.85
CA MET A 456 20.72 2.57 12.53
C MET A 456 22.03 3.40 12.58
N LYS A 457 23.08 2.84 13.19
CA LYS A 457 24.38 3.53 13.36
C LYS A 457 24.92 4.07 12.04
N GLY A 458 25.35 5.34 12.05
CA GLY A 458 25.87 6.02 10.85
C GLY A 458 24.81 6.55 9.90
N SER A 459 23.53 6.31 10.18
CA SER A 459 22.42 6.76 9.33
C SER A 459 21.79 8.04 9.85
N ARG A 460 21.48 8.97 8.94
CA ARG A 460 20.67 10.15 9.20
C ARG A 460 19.21 9.84 8.87
N ILE A 461 18.34 9.82 9.88
CA ILE A 461 16.91 9.52 9.71
C ILE A 461 16.14 10.82 9.53
N GLY A 462 15.27 10.87 8.53
CA GLY A 462 14.49 12.07 8.24
C GLY A 462 13.62 11.95 6.99
N PRO A 463 12.65 12.85 6.79
CA PRO A 463 11.66 12.73 5.71
C PRO A 463 12.26 12.72 4.30
N LYS A 464 13.44 13.33 4.12
CA LYS A 464 14.19 13.34 2.86
C LYS A 464 15.37 12.37 2.85
N SER A 465 15.46 11.46 3.82
CA SER A 465 16.56 10.51 3.86
C SER A 465 16.33 9.33 2.94
N ARG A 466 17.40 8.85 2.32
CA ARG A 466 17.42 7.68 1.44
C ARG A 466 18.66 6.85 1.69
N CYS A 467 18.57 5.56 1.39
CA CYS A 467 19.65 4.61 1.59
C CYS A 467 20.69 4.72 0.48
N VAL A 468 21.96 4.70 0.86
CA VAL A 468 23.10 4.74 -0.07
C VAL A 468 24.10 3.64 0.27
N LYS A 469 24.77 3.13 -0.77
CA LYS A 469 25.72 2.04 -0.63
C LYS A 469 27.00 2.50 0.07
N GLY A 470 27.39 1.79 1.13
CA GLY A 470 28.64 2.03 1.84
C GLY A 470 29.82 1.23 1.27
N THR A 471 31.03 1.75 1.44
CA THR A 471 32.29 1.08 1.11
C THR A 471 33.27 1.23 2.27
N GLY A 472 33.38 0.16 3.08
CA GLY A 472 34.31 0.09 4.21
C GLY A 472 34.09 1.17 5.27
N LEU A 473 32.83 1.56 5.50
CA LEU A 473 32.48 2.57 6.49
C LEU A 473 32.79 2.09 7.91
N GLN A 474 33.44 2.96 8.68
CA GLN A 474 33.80 2.67 10.06
C GLN A 474 33.54 3.89 10.94
N ILE A 475 32.88 3.67 12.08
CA ILE A 475 32.63 4.68 13.10
C ILE A 475 33.48 4.35 14.32
N LYS A 476 34.19 5.35 14.84
CA LYS A 476 34.97 5.21 16.08
C LYS A 476 34.24 5.88 17.24
N ARG A 477 33.94 5.12 18.30
CA ARG A 477 33.45 5.67 19.59
C ARG A 477 34.37 5.21 20.71
N GLY A 478 35.15 6.14 21.26
CA GLY A 478 36.23 5.82 22.20
C GLY A 478 37.26 4.89 21.56
N ASN A 479 37.51 3.73 22.18
CA ASN A 479 38.43 2.71 21.69
C ASN A 479 37.77 1.64 20.80
N LEU A 480 36.46 1.73 20.57
CA LEU A 480 35.70 0.77 19.76
C LEU A 480 35.54 1.26 18.33
N ILE A 481 35.74 0.35 17.37
CA ILE A 481 35.49 0.56 15.94
C ILE A 481 34.29 -0.27 15.54
N TYR A 482 33.26 0.38 15.01
CA TYR A 482 32.07 -0.26 14.47
C TYR A 482 32.15 -0.25 12.94
N ILE A 483 32.00 -1.43 12.33
CA ILE A 483 31.86 -1.57 10.89
C ILE A 483 30.41 -1.27 10.54
N VAL A 484 30.20 -0.43 9.53
CA VAL A 484 28.89 -0.08 9.00
C VAL A 484 28.88 -0.41 7.52
N ASP A 485 27.81 -1.04 7.06
CA ASP A 485 27.60 -1.37 5.64
C ASP A 485 26.92 -0.19 4.94
N ASP A 486 25.70 -0.36 4.47
CA ASP A 486 24.90 0.71 3.88
C ASP A 486 24.29 1.60 4.98
N ILE A 487 24.00 2.85 4.61
CA ILE A 487 23.49 3.87 5.54
C ILE A 487 22.39 4.71 4.90
N CYS A 488 21.59 5.39 5.72
CA CYS A 488 20.74 6.48 5.25
C CYS A 488 21.47 7.82 5.31
N VAL A 489 21.29 8.62 4.26
CA VAL A 489 21.74 10.02 4.20
C VAL A 489 20.55 10.90 3.84
N GLU A 490 20.55 12.14 4.32
CA GLU A 490 19.55 13.11 3.88
C GLU A 490 19.92 13.61 2.49
N VAL A 491 18.95 13.62 1.56
CA VAL A 491 19.19 14.02 0.17
C VAL A 491 18.62 15.40 -0.14
N ASN A 492 19.35 16.16 -0.94
CA ASN A 492 18.87 17.38 -1.58
C ASN A 492 18.92 17.21 -3.10
N CYS A 493 17.73 17.23 -3.69
CA CYS A 493 17.50 16.97 -5.11
C CYS A 493 17.38 18.25 -5.96
N GLU A 494 17.41 19.43 -5.34
CA GLU A 494 17.21 20.71 -6.01
C GLU A 494 18.34 21.07 -6.99
N PRO A 495 19.64 20.96 -6.62
CA PRO A 495 20.74 21.24 -7.54
C PRO A 495 20.86 20.15 -8.61
N ASP A 496 21.46 20.45 -9.76
CA ASP A 496 21.67 19.46 -10.84
C ASP A 496 22.46 18.24 -10.33
N THR A 497 23.52 18.50 -9.57
CA THR A 497 24.27 17.47 -8.84
C THR A 497 23.52 17.09 -7.57
N LEU A 498 23.34 15.78 -7.35
CA LEU A 498 22.79 15.26 -6.09
C LEU A 498 23.65 15.74 -4.92
N GLN A 499 23.02 16.26 -3.86
CA GLN A 499 23.70 16.59 -2.62
C GLN A 499 23.22 15.69 -1.49
N VAL A 500 24.16 15.31 -0.62
CA VAL A 500 23.91 14.43 0.52
C VAL A 500 24.43 15.05 1.81
N ARG A 501 23.79 14.70 2.92
CA ARG A 501 24.19 15.10 4.27
C ARG A 501 24.18 13.91 5.22
N PHE A 502 25.31 13.71 5.91
CA PHE A 502 25.55 12.58 6.81
C PHE A 502 25.03 12.86 8.22
N VAL A 503 24.94 11.81 9.04
CA VAL A 503 24.59 11.96 10.47
C VAL A 503 25.70 12.69 11.21
N ASP A 504 25.36 13.53 12.18
CA ASP A 504 26.30 14.36 12.97
C ASP A 504 27.10 15.41 12.17
N ASP A 505 26.85 15.55 10.86
CA ASP A 505 27.46 16.57 10.01
C ASP A 505 26.40 17.45 9.36
N GLU A 506 26.49 18.76 9.59
CA GLU A 506 25.56 19.73 9.02
C GLU A 506 25.94 20.19 7.60
N LYS A 507 27.13 19.82 7.12
CA LYS A 507 27.59 20.14 5.76
C LYS A 507 26.90 19.30 4.70
N TRP A 508 26.50 19.96 3.61
CA TRP A 508 26.09 19.29 2.36
C TRP A 508 27.31 18.95 1.50
N TYR A 509 27.31 17.74 0.96
CA TYR A 509 28.35 17.24 0.07
C TYR A 509 27.77 17.00 -1.32
N ASP A 510 28.46 17.48 -2.35
CA ASP A 510 28.14 17.10 -3.72
C ASP A 510 28.44 15.62 -3.92
N CYS A 511 27.50 14.90 -4.54
CA CYS A 511 27.54 13.47 -4.76
C CYS A 511 27.35 13.15 -6.26
N PRO A 512 28.34 13.48 -7.12
CA PRO A 512 28.31 13.10 -8.53
C PRO A 512 28.18 11.58 -8.69
N GLU A 513 27.37 11.12 -9.65
CA GLU A 513 27.17 9.69 -9.93
C GLU A 513 28.50 8.92 -10.03
N GLY A 514 28.60 7.79 -9.34
CA GLY A 514 29.78 6.91 -9.36
C GLY A 514 30.97 7.40 -8.54
N SER A 515 30.92 8.62 -7.99
CA SER A 515 31.98 9.14 -7.11
C SER A 515 31.88 8.56 -5.69
N ASN A 516 32.99 8.64 -4.96
CA ASN A 516 33.05 8.27 -3.55
C ASN A 516 33.04 9.53 -2.68
N VAL A 517 32.12 9.60 -1.73
CA VAL A 517 31.97 10.75 -0.81
C VAL A 517 32.01 10.26 0.62
N THR A 518 32.64 11.03 1.51
CA THR A 518 32.72 10.70 2.93
C THR A 518 32.65 11.95 3.79
N SER A 519 32.12 11.81 5.01
CA SER A 519 32.24 12.82 6.06
C SER A 519 33.29 12.37 7.07
N THR A 520 34.33 13.18 7.25
CA THR A 520 35.35 12.98 8.28
C THR A 520 34.87 13.34 9.69
N VAL A 521 33.68 13.94 9.81
CA VAL A 521 33.03 14.20 11.11
C VAL A 521 32.38 12.91 11.62
N THR A 522 31.64 12.24 10.74
CA THR A 522 30.88 11.03 11.07
C THR A 522 31.74 9.76 11.06
N PHE A 523 32.60 9.60 10.05
CA PHE A 523 33.28 8.35 9.78
C PHE A 523 34.79 8.46 10.00
N TYR A 524 35.35 7.45 10.67
CA TYR A 524 36.78 7.26 10.82
C TYR A 524 37.44 6.78 9.52
N LYS A 525 36.72 5.95 8.76
CA LYS A 525 37.18 5.39 7.47
C LYS A 525 35.98 5.07 6.57
N GLY A 526 36.24 4.99 5.27
CA GLY A 526 35.28 4.56 4.26
C GLY A 526 34.59 5.72 3.57
N SER A 527 33.71 5.38 2.62
CA SER A 527 32.92 6.33 1.85
C SER A 527 31.61 5.69 1.43
N ILE A 528 30.66 6.50 0.99
CA ILE A 528 29.52 6.02 0.21
C ILE A 528 29.85 6.09 -1.28
N LEU A 529 29.21 5.22 -2.06
CA LEU A 529 29.18 5.31 -3.52
C LEU A 529 27.94 6.10 -3.94
N CYS A 530 28.15 7.22 -4.64
CA CYS A 530 27.07 8.08 -5.09
C CYS A 530 26.22 7.41 -6.18
N PRO A 531 24.92 7.18 -5.93
CA PRO A 531 24.03 6.59 -6.92
C PRO A 531 23.63 7.62 -7.98
N LYS A 532 22.91 7.16 -9.00
CA LYS A 532 22.22 8.08 -9.93
C LYS A 532 21.24 8.94 -9.15
N LYS A 533 21.18 10.23 -9.47
CA LYS A 533 20.21 11.15 -8.86
C LYS A 533 18.77 10.63 -8.99
N SER A 534 18.43 10.04 -10.14
CA SER A 534 17.10 9.47 -10.41
C SER A 534 16.73 8.27 -9.53
N GLU A 535 17.68 7.63 -8.83
CA GLU A 535 17.40 6.55 -7.88
C GLU A 535 16.91 7.09 -6.52
N LEU A 536 17.33 8.30 -6.13
CA LEU A 536 16.97 8.88 -4.83
C LEU A 536 15.94 10.01 -4.95
N CYS A 537 15.89 10.65 -6.12
CA CYS A 537 15.09 11.83 -6.38
C CYS A 537 14.06 11.51 -7.45
N ALA A 538 12.79 11.85 -7.19
CA ALA A 538 11.77 11.85 -8.23
C ALA A 538 12.20 12.77 -9.38
N SER A 539 12.12 12.27 -10.61
CA SER A 539 12.44 13.07 -11.80
C SER A 539 11.51 14.28 -11.85
N LYS A 540 12.06 15.50 -11.70
CA LYS A 540 11.33 16.71 -12.09
C LYS A 540 11.18 16.64 -13.60
N VAL A 541 9.99 16.28 -14.11
CA VAL A 541 9.69 16.51 -15.51
C VAL A 541 9.82 18.02 -15.73
N MET A 542 10.93 18.45 -16.31
CA MET A 542 11.12 19.84 -16.71
C MET A 542 10.08 20.12 -17.79
N LYS A 543 9.07 20.93 -17.44
CA LYS A 543 8.21 21.57 -18.42
C LYS A 543 9.08 22.46 -19.31
N GLN A 544 9.50 21.95 -20.46
CA GLN A 544 9.73 22.80 -21.62
C GLN A 544 8.48 22.72 -22.48
N VAL A 545 7.49 23.53 -22.12
CA VAL A 545 6.61 24.07 -23.15
C VAL A 545 7.48 25.09 -23.87
N THR A 546 8.04 24.69 -25.01
CA THR A 546 8.68 25.60 -25.94
C THR A 546 7.61 26.60 -26.36
N THR A 547 7.60 27.77 -25.73
CA THR A 547 6.83 28.92 -26.21
C THR A 547 7.44 29.30 -27.55
N ILE A 548 6.83 28.85 -28.63
CA ILE A 548 7.09 29.40 -29.95
C ILE A 548 6.60 30.85 -29.87
N SER A 549 7.55 31.79 -29.75
CA SER A 549 7.27 33.20 -29.95
C SER A 549 6.72 33.38 -31.37
N PRO A 550 5.63 34.14 -31.55
CA PRO A 550 5.08 34.38 -32.87
C PRO A 550 6.06 35.23 -33.68
N VAL A 551 6.42 34.71 -34.85
CA VAL A 551 7.11 35.46 -35.91
C VAL A 551 6.26 36.67 -36.26
N THR A 552 6.84 37.85 -36.10
CA THR A 552 6.29 39.12 -36.52
C THR A 552 6.16 39.15 -38.04
N ALA A 553 4.93 39.03 -38.54
CA ALA A 553 4.61 39.39 -39.91
C ALA A 553 4.64 40.92 -40.05
N SER A 554 5.39 41.37 -41.03
CA SER A 554 5.60 42.76 -41.42
C SER A 554 4.31 43.47 -41.82
N GLY A 555 4.18 44.69 -41.27
CA GLY A 555 3.33 45.82 -41.62
C GLY A 555 2.46 45.79 -42.88
N ALA A 556 1.19 46.08 -42.66
CA ALA A 556 0.38 46.91 -43.56
C ALA A 556 -0.32 48.00 -42.72
N SER A 557 -0.07 49.24 -43.10
CA SER A 557 -0.58 50.48 -42.50
C SER A 557 -1.99 50.82 -42.95
N VAL A 558 -2.57 51.84 -42.29
CA VAL A 558 -3.82 52.61 -42.56
C VAL A 558 -4.96 52.12 -41.66
N GLY A 559 -5.64 52.92 -40.84
CA GLY A 559 -5.56 54.35 -40.53
C GLY A 559 -6.67 54.69 -39.51
N ASP A 560 -6.45 55.76 -38.76
CA ASP A 560 -7.43 56.70 -38.17
C ASP A 560 -8.68 56.17 -37.44
N SER A 561 -8.74 56.42 -36.12
CA SER A 561 -9.55 57.53 -35.54
C SER A 561 -9.96 57.27 -34.08
N ALA A 562 -9.51 58.18 -33.22
CA ALA A 562 -10.23 58.88 -32.16
C ALA A 562 -11.16 58.12 -31.18
N GLY A 563 -10.98 58.43 -29.88
CA GLY A 563 -12.15 58.66 -29.02
C GLY A 563 -12.13 58.12 -27.58
N THR A 564 -11.31 58.75 -26.73
CA THR A 564 -11.65 59.29 -25.38
C THR A 564 -12.49 58.52 -24.34
N ARG A 565 -11.91 58.45 -23.12
CA ARG A 565 -12.46 58.56 -21.73
C ARG A 565 -13.58 57.59 -21.27
N ALA A 566 -13.41 56.80 -20.20
CA ALA A 566 -13.15 57.07 -18.76
C ALA A 566 -14.41 57.31 -17.90
N GLY A 567 -14.42 56.64 -16.74
CA GLY A 567 -15.34 56.80 -15.60
C GLY A 567 -16.64 55.99 -15.75
N ASP A 568 -17.27 55.45 -14.73
CA ASP A 568 -17.01 55.29 -13.30
C ASP A 568 -18.15 54.38 -12.79
N TYR A 569 -17.93 53.66 -11.69
CA TYR A 569 -18.95 52.95 -10.87
C TYR A 569 -20.06 53.93 -10.33
N PRO A 570 -21.15 53.56 -9.61
CA PRO A 570 -21.40 52.32 -8.84
C PRO A 570 -22.89 51.83 -8.70
N ASP A 571 -23.02 50.72 -7.97
CA ASP A 571 -24.00 50.36 -6.92
C ASP A 571 -25.52 50.09 -7.10
N ALA A 572 -25.94 49.15 -6.26
CA ALA A 572 -27.20 48.99 -5.52
C ALA A 572 -28.42 48.25 -6.15
N SER A 573 -28.73 47.13 -5.46
CA SER A 573 -29.99 46.36 -5.26
C SER A 573 -31.25 47.24 -4.98
N PRO A 574 -32.48 46.77 -4.61
CA PRO A 574 -32.91 45.44 -4.08
C PRO A 574 -34.40 45.01 -4.36
N VAL A 575 -34.89 43.99 -3.62
CA VAL A 575 -36.32 43.69 -3.21
C VAL A 575 -37.16 42.90 -4.26
N ALA A 576 -38.06 41.93 -4.01
CA ALA A 576 -38.78 41.37 -2.84
C ALA A 576 -39.34 39.96 -3.17
N SER A 577 -39.66 39.18 -2.14
CA SER A 577 -40.64 38.07 -2.15
C SER A 577 -42.09 38.58 -2.04
N PRO A 578 -43.10 37.74 -2.36
CA PRO A 578 -43.96 37.20 -1.28
C PRO A 578 -44.51 35.77 -1.53
N GLY A 579 -44.88 35.04 -0.46
CA GLY A 579 -45.84 33.91 -0.49
C GLY A 579 -47.24 34.38 -0.05
N PRO A 580 -48.16 33.53 0.48
CA PRO A 580 -48.34 32.07 0.41
C PRO A 580 -49.82 31.63 0.12
N LEU A 581 -50.10 30.30 0.22
CA LEU A 581 -51.34 29.59 0.68
C LEU A 581 -52.01 28.61 -0.31
N GLY A 582 -52.33 27.40 0.20
CA GLY A 582 -53.45 26.56 -0.27
C GLY A 582 -53.28 25.03 -0.18
N GLU A 583 -53.74 24.42 0.92
CA GLU A 583 -54.16 22.99 1.03
C GLU A 583 -55.67 22.86 0.70
N PRO A 584 -56.21 21.67 0.32
CA PRO A 584 -56.87 20.79 1.31
C PRO A 584 -56.89 19.24 1.05
N SER A 585 -56.86 18.48 2.16
CA SER A 585 -57.59 17.26 2.60
C SER A 585 -57.82 15.95 1.78
N ALA A 586 -57.78 14.85 2.56
CA ALA A 586 -57.99 13.40 2.34
C ALA A 586 -59.44 12.99 1.93
N VAL A 587 -59.86 11.74 1.58
CA VAL A 587 -59.77 10.40 2.23
C VAL A 587 -60.12 9.23 1.21
N PRO A 588 -60.47 7.94 1.56
CA PRO A 588 -59.73 6.71 1.15
C PRO A 588 -60.55 5.63 0.37
N ILE A 589 -59.93 4.56 -0.16
CA ILE A 589 -60.61 3.25 -0.42
C ILE A 589 -59.64 2.07 -0.23
N ALA A 590 -60.15 1.00 0.40
CA ALA A 590 -59.49 -0.25 0.76
C ALA A 590 -59.76 -1.40 -0.23
N GLY A 591 -58.88 -2.43 -0.20
CA GLY A 591 -59.27 -3.84 -0.10
C GLY A 591 -59.36 -4.71 -1.37
N SER A 592 -58.86 -5.96 -1.21
CA SER A 592 -59.21 -7.25 -1.87
C SER A 592 -57.96 -7.91 -2.50
N SER A 593 -57.30 -8.89 -1.88
CA SER A 593 -57.66 -10.31 -1.61
C SER A 593 -56.95 -11.29 -2.56
N THR A 594 -56.12 -12.12 -1.95
CA THR A 594 -55.73 -13.50 -2.28
C THR A 594 -56.59 -14.30 -3.27
N VAL A 595 -55.93 -15.03 -4.18
CA VAL A 595 -56.38 -16.35 -4.69
C VAL A 595 -55.16 -17.27 -4.77
N SER A 596 -55.38 -18.52 -4.35
CA SER A 596 -54.44 -19.61 -4.17
C SER A 596 -54.74 -20.78 -5.14
N SER A 597 -53.66 -21.56 -5.40
CA SER A 597 -53.64 -23.00 -5.71
C SER A 597 -54.00 -23.48 -7.14
N PRO A 598 -53.68 -24.74 -7.50
CA PRO A 598 -52.44 -25.53 -7.35
C PRO A 598 -52.04 -26.19 -8.71
N VAL A 599 -51.09 -27.14 -8.76
CA VAL A 599 -51.10 -28.41 -9.57
C VAL A 599 -49.70 -29.09 -9.63
N THR A 600 -49.61 -30.18 -8.85
CA THR A 600 -49.01 -31.52 -9.04
C THR A 600 -47.56 -31.79 -9.52
N GLU A 601 -46.92 -32.69 -8.75
CA GLU A 601 -45.81 -33.59 -9.06
C GLU A 601 -46.15 -34.69 -10.10
N ASP A 602 -45.16 -35.14 -10.87
CA ASP A 602 -44.66 -36.54 -10.95
C ASP A 602 -43.49 -36.56 -11.99
N GLY A 603 -42.27 -36.99 -11.64
CA GLY A 603 -41.72 -38.35 -11.82
C GLY A 603 -40.99 -38.48 -13.17
N THR A 604 -39.79 -39.05 -13.41
CA THR A 604 -38.95 -40.05 -12.75
C THR A 604 -37.59 -40.14 -13.49
N GLY A 605 -36.55 -40.71 -12.85
CA GLY A 605 -35.30 -41.23 -13.46
C GLY A 605 -34.00 -40.68 -12.84
N ALA A 606 -33.49 -41.18 -11.70
CA ALA A 606 -32.58 -42.35 -11.54
C ALA A 606 -31.28 -42.23 -12.37
N SER A 607 -30.05 -42.48 -11.92
CA SER A 607 -29.39 -43.05 -10.73
C SER A 607 -27.88 -42.76 -10.93
N SER A 608 -27.07 -42.38 -9.95
CA SER A 608 -26.35 -43.36 -9.11
C SER A 608 -25.53 -42.66 -8.02
N ARG A 609 -25.73 -43.10 -6.78
CA ARG A 609 -24.85 -42.91 -5.61
C ARG A 609 -24.09 -44.21 -5.36
N VAL A 610 -23.02 -44.12 -4.55
CA VAL A 610 -22.47 -45.08 -3.53
C VAL A 610 -20.96 -44.76 -3.42
N ALA A 611 -20.29 -44.66 -2.27
CA ALA A 611 -20.63 -44.69 -0.85
C ALA A 611 -19.46 -44.12 -0.01
N TYR A 612 -19.81 -43.46 1.10
CA TYR A 612 -19.30 -43.56 2.49
C TYR A 612 -18.04 -44.40 2.79
N SER A 613 -17.14 -43.84 3.61
CA SER A 613 -16.76 -44.49 4.88
C SER A 613 -16.15 -43.51 5.89
N SER A 614 -16.75 -43.49 7.07
CA SER A 614 -16.34 -42.83 8.31
C SER A 614 -15.77 -43.90 9.25
N TYR A 615 -14.60 -43.64 9.87
CA TYR A 615 -14.07 -44.43 10.97
C TYR A 615 -14.04 -43.60 12.26
N LEU A 616 -14.56 -44.21 13.33
CA LEU A 616 -14.71 -43.68 14.68
C LEU A 616 -13.90 -44.56 15.67
N MET A 617 -13.48 -43.95 16.79
CA MET A 617 -13.03 -44.53 18.08
C MET A 617 -11.58 -45.09 18.13
N TRP A 618 -10.79 -44.94 19.20
CA TRP A 618 -11.05 -44.67 20.63
C TRP A 618 -9.72 -44.31 21.35
N ASN A 619 -9.70 -43.36 22.29
CA ASN A 619 -9.36 -43.57 23.72
C ASN A 619 -8.99 -42.29 24.53
N LEU A 620 -9.80 -42.08 25.58
CA LEU A 620 -9.54 -41.59 26.95
C LEU A 620 -8.62 -40.37 27.26
N LEU A 621 -9.27 -39.24 27.57
CA LEU A 621 -9.42 -38.64 28.92
C LEU A 621 -8.48 -39.07 30.07
N LEU A 622 -7.69 -38.13 30.63
CA LEU A 622 -7.81 -37.50 31.98
C LEU A 622 -6.48 -37.14 32.69
N PHE A 623 -6.56 -36.07 33.50
CA PHE A 623 -5.68 -35.60 34.59
C PHE A 623 -4.32 -34.94 34.20
N VAL A 624 -3.79 -33.92 34.86
CA VAL A 624 -4.27 -32.85 35.75
C VAL A 624 -3.09 -31.86 35.88
N SER A 625 -3.40 -30.62 36.26
CA SER A 625 -2.50 -29.52 36.64
C SER A 625 -1.20 -29.91 37.35
N CYS A 626 -0.09 -29.20 37.04
CA CYS A 626 0.88 -28.69 38.02
C CYS A 626 1.92 -27.76 37.36
N PHE A 627 1.82 -26.46 37.62
CA PHE A 627 2.98 -25.62 37.98
C PHE A 627 3.29 -25.89 39.47
N PRO A 628 4.47 -25.56 40.07
CA PRO A 628 5.46 -24.56 39.64
C PRO A 628 6.96 -24.92 39.90
N LEU A 629 7.82 -23.90 39.72
CA LEU A 629 9.16 -23.67 40.33
C LEU A 629 10.37 -24.39 39.71
N LEU A 630 11.11 -23.67 38.86
CA LEU A 630 12.48 -23.20 39.13
C LEU A 630 12.89 -22.10 38.14
#